data_AF-A0A931TG42-F1
#
_entry.id   AF-A0A931TG42-F1
#
_cell.length_a   1.000
_cell.length_b   1.000
_cell.length_c   1.000
_cell.angle_alpha   90.00
_cell.angle_beta   90.00
_cell.angle_gamma   90.00
#
_symmetry.space_group_name_H-M   'P 1'
#
loop_
_entity.id
_entity.type
_entity.pdbx_description
1 polymer ?
#
loop_
_entity_poly.entity_id
_entity_poly.type
_entity_poly.pdbx_seq_one_letter_code
_entity_poly.pdbx_strand_id
1 'polypeptide(L)' 'MSHLAGAVLRRPRPSQWQIAERRERDRLLTDYLGRWRARLSALGARRIWRGSAWYWELKPDLKPGEVIAL' A
#
# COMPACT_ATOMS: atom_id res chain seq x y z
N MET A 1 6.35 -51.78 -2.50
CA MET A 1 7.63 -51.26 -3.03
C MET A 1 7.40 -49.84 -3.53
N SER A 2 8.22 -48.91 -3.01
CA SER A 2 8.38 -47.48 -3.32
C SER A 2 8.25 -47.14 -4.82
N HIS A 3 7.82 -45.95 -5.24
CA HIS A 3 8.48 -44.67 -4.95
C HIS A 3 7.56 -43.45 -5.02
N LEU A 4 7.75 -42.56 -4.04
CA LEU A 4 7.38 -41.16 -4.06
C LEU A 4 8.06 -40.44 -5.23
N ALA A 5 7.27 -39.73 -6.04
CA ALA A 5 7.79 -38.64 -6.87
C ALA A 5 7.19 -37.34 -6.35
N GLY A 6 7.97 -36.64 -5.51
CA GLY A 6 7.67 -35.27 -5.10
C GLY A 6 7.71 -34.36 -6.32
N ALA A 7 6.56 -34.14 -6.96
CA ALA A 7 6.41 -33.13 -7.98
C ALA A 7 6.51 -31.76 -7.30
N VAL A 8 7.68 -31.12 -7.42
CA VAL A 8 7.84 -29.71 -7.11
C VAL A 8 6.89 -28.95 -8.03
N LEU A 9 5.75 -28.49 -7.48
CA LEU A 9 4.77 -27.67 -8.19
C LEU A 9 5.42 -26.35 -8.61
N ARG A 10 6.12 -26.35 -9.75
CA ARG A 10 6.56 -25.13 -10.40
C ARG A 10 5.31 -24.40 -10.87
N ARG A 11 5.05 -23.22 -10.29
CA ARG A 11 3.96 -22.36 -10.78
C ARG A 11 4.21 -22.04 -12.26
N PRO A 12 3.18 -22.15 -13.11
CA PRO A 12 3.31 -21.84 -14.53
C PRO A 12 3.70 -20.37 -14.71
N ARG A 13 4.52 -20.09 -15.73
CA ARG A 13 4.89 -18.72 -16.10
C ARG A 13 3.61 -17.95 -16.47
N PRO A 14 3.36 -16.77 -15.88
CA PRO A 14 2.18 -15.98 -16.20
C PRO A 14 2.20 -15.56 -17.68
N SER A 15 1.02 -15.54 -18.30
CA SER A 15 0.85 -15.06 -19.67
C SER A 15 1.12 -13.56 -19.77
N GLN A 16 1.37 -13.08 -20.99
CA GLN A 16 1.54 -11.64 -21.25
C GLN A 16 0.32 -10.81 -20.77
N TRP A 17 -0.89 -11.35 -20.91
CA TRP A 17 -2.12 -10.72 -20.44
C TRP A 17 -2.18 -10.61 -18.92
N GLN A 18 -1.78 -11.66 -18.19
CA GLN A 18 -1.72 -11.64 -16.72
C GLN A 18 -0.66 -10.65 -16.20
N ILE A 19 0.45 -10.48 -16.92
CA ILE A 19 1.48 -9.50 -16.59
C ILE A 19 0.96 -8.07 -16.82
N ALA A 20 0.29 -7.83 -17.95
CA ALA A 20 -0.28 -6.52 -18.28
C ALA A 20 -1.35 -6.08 -17.27
N GLU A 21 -2.26 -6.99 -16.90
CA GLU A 21 -3.31 -6.73 -15.91
C GLU A 21 -2.72 -6.40 -14.53
N ARG A 22 -1.68 -7.13 -14.09
CA ARG A 22 -0.94 -6.79 -12.86
C ARG A 22 -0.37 -5.38 -12.92
N ARG A 23 0.30 -5.01 -14.03
CA ARG A 23 0.88 -3.67 -14.20
C ARG A 23 -0.18 -2.57 -14.15
N GLU A 24 -1.36 -2.81 -14.71
CA GLU A 24 -2.45 -1.84 -14.63
C GLU A 24 -2.94 -1.65 -13.20
N ARG A 25 -3.14 -2.74 -12.46
CA ARG A 25 -3.46 -2.65 -11.02
C ARG A 25 -2.38 -1.89 -10.24
N ASP A 26 -1.11 -2.16 -10.52
CA ASP A 26 0.01 -1.49 -9.87
C ASP A 26 0.03 0.02 -10.18
N ARG A 27 -0.26 0.42 -11.43
CA ARG A 27 -0.42 1.83 -11.81
C ARG A 27 -1.57 2.51 -11.08
N LEU A 28 -2.75 1.90 -11.09
CA LEU A 28 -3.93 2.46 -10.40
C LEU A 28 -3.68 2.66 -8.91
N LEU A 29 -3.03 1.68 -8.25
CA LEU A 29 -2.66 1.79 -6.85
C LEU A 29 -1.60 2.88 -6.62
N THR A 30 -0.60 2.97 -7.49
CA THR A 30 0.46 3.99 -7.42
C THR A 30 -0.13 5.39 -7.52
N ASP A 31 -1.04 5.61 -8.47
CA ASP A 31 -1.69 6.90 -8.68
C ASP A 31 -2.60 7.27 -7.50
N TYR A 32 -3.35 6.30 -6.98
CA TYR A 32 -4.18 6.49 -5.79
C TYR A 32 -3.33 6.89 -4.57
N LEU A 33 -2.28 6.13 -4.27
CA LEU A 33 -1.36 6.42 -3.16
C LEU A 33 -0.61 7.75 -3.38
N GLY A 34 -0.30 8.09 -4.63
CA GLY A 34 0.30 9.37 -5.00
C GLY A 34 -0.58 10.56 -4.63
N ARG A 35 -1.87 10.51 -5.00
CA ARG A 35 -2.85 11.55 -4.62
C ARG A 35 -3.05 11.64 -3.11
N TRP A 36 -3.15 10.49 -2.45
CA TRP A 36 -3.30 10.43 -1.00
C TRP A 36 -2.09 11.04 -0.28
N ARG A 37 -0.86 10.71 -0.73
CA ARG A 37 0.37 11.32 -0.22
C ARG A 37 0.36 12.84 -0.38
N ALA A 38 -0.05 13.36 -1.53
CA ALA A 38 -0.10 14.80 -1.77
C ALA A 38 -1.05 15.53 -0.79
N ARG A 39 -2.23 14.95 -0.52
CA ARG A 39 -3.19 15.53 0.45
C ARG A 39 -2.68 15.48 1.88
N LEU A 40 -2.07 14.37 2.29
CA LEU A 40 -1.41 14.28 3.60
C LEU A 40 -0.29 15.32 3.76
N SER A 41 0.54 15.51 2.72
CA SER A 41 1.56 16.55 2.74
C SER A 41 0.95 17.95 2.87
N ALA A 42 -0.16 18.23 2.16
CA ALA A 42 -0.86 19.51 2.26
C ALA A 42 -1.47 19.75 3.65
N LEU A 43 -1.88 18.70 4.35
CA LEU A 43 -2.38 18.76 5.74
C LEU A 43 -1.25 18.87 6.79
N GLY A 44 0.02 18.82 6.37
CA GLY A 44 1.15 18.82 7.29
C GLY A 44 1.34 17.49 8.03
N ALA A 45 0.87 16.38 7.46
CA ALA A 45 0.96 15.08 8.09
C ALA A 45 2.42 14.70 8.37
N ARG A 46 2.68 14.18 9.58
CA ARG A 46 4.02 13.81 10.02
C ARG A 46 4.00 12.56 10.88
N ARG A 47 5.12 11.84 10.85
CA ARG A 47 5.36 10.72 11.74
C ARG A 47 6.00 11.24 13.02
N ILE A 48 5.44 10.88 14.16
CA ILE A 48 5.94 11.28 15.48
C ILE A 48 6.20 10.05 16.33
N TRP A 49 7.26 10.08 17.14
CA TRP A 49 7.47 9.10 18.19
C TRP A 49 6.83 9.61 19.47
N ARG A 50 5.95 8.82 20.10
CA ARG A 50 5.27 9.20 21.34
C ARG A 50 5.27 8.02 22.30
N GLY A 51 5.88 8.22 23.47
CA GLY A 51 6.08 7.15 24.45
C GLY A 51 7.00 6.06 23.89
N SER A 52 6.43 4.91 23.58
CA SER A 52 7.13 3.73 23.07
C SER A 52 6.68 3.29 21.66
N ALA A 53 5.94 4.15 20.94
CA ALA A 53 5.42 3.81 19.62
C ALA A 53 5.47 4.98 18.62
N TRP A 54 5.45 4.62 17.34
CA TRP A 54 5.32 5.55 16.23
C TRP A 54 3.85 5.81 15.92
N TYR A 55 3.50 7.08 15.74
CA TYR A 55 2.19 7.53 15.31
C TYR A 55 2.31 8.36 14.03
N TRP A 56 1.23 8.40 13.28
CA TRP A 56 1.03 9.37 12.21
C TRP A 56 0.07 10.44 12.70
N GLU A 57 0.56 11.66 12.83
CA GLU A 57 -0.28 12.83 13.03
C GLU A 57 -0.68 13.34 11.64
N LEU A 58 -1.97 13.26 11.32
CA LEU A 58 -2.46 13.57 9.97
C LEU A 58 -2.58 15.07 9.70
N LYS A 59 -2.91 15.85 10.73
CA LYS A 59 -3.04 17.31 10.69
C LYS A 59 -2.63 17.87 12.07
N PRO A 60 -1.46 18.53 12.21
CA PRO A 60 -0.96 19.01 13.49
C PRO A 60 -1.83 20.08 14.16
N ASP A 61 -2.59 20.84 13.38
CA ASP A 61 -3.46 21.94 13.81
C ASP A 61 -4.96 21.55 13.82
N LEU A 62 -5.27 20.24 13.83
CA LEU A 62 -6.65 19.74 13.82
C LEU A 62 -7.44 20.27 15.02
N LYS A 63 -8.58 20.90 14.75
CA LYS A 63 -9.46 21.44 15.79
C LYS A 63 -10.60 20.46 16.12
N PRO A 64 -11.12 20.44 17.37
CA PRO A 64 -12.30 19.65 17.70
C PRO A 64 -13.47 19.96 16.78
N GLY A 65 -14.10 18.90 16.24
CA GLY A 65 -15.22 19.01 15.30
C GLY A 65 -14.81 19.21 13.84
N GLU A 66 -13.53 19.38 13.53
CA GLU A 66 -13.04 19.47 12.16
C GLU A 66 -12.97 18.09 11.50
N VAL A 67 -13.40 18.02 10.23
CA VAL A 67 -13.35 16.79 9.43
C VAL A 67 -12.13 16.81 8.52
N ILE A 68 -11.33 15.75 8.59
CA ILE A 68 -10.20 15.53 7.67
C ILE A 68 -10.73 14.96 6.36
N ALA A 69 -10.50 15.66 5.24
CA ALA A 69 -10.75 15.15 3.90
C ALA A 69 -9.45 14.65 3.26
N LEU A 70 -9.44 13.41 2.76
CA LEU A 70 -8.27 12.71 2.18
C LEU A 70 -8.51 12.21 0.75
#